data_AF-A0A958UV89-F1
#
_entry.id   AF-A0A958UV89-F1
#
_cell.length_a   1.000
_cell.length_b   1.000
_cell.length_c   1.000
_cell.angle_alpha   90.00
_cell.angle_beta   90.00
_cell.angle_gamma   90.00
#
_symmetry.space_group_name_H-M   'P 1'
#
loop_
_entity.id
_entity.type
_entity.pdbx_description
1 polymer ?
#
loop_
_entity_poly.entity_id
_entity_poly.type
_entity_poly.pdbx_seq_one_letter_code
_entity_poly.pdbx_strand_id
1 'polypeptide(L)'
;LFVNSNKLYVFQKGLVENRDKGQYLVYEVEVRNNNDVREFMYINAYNGSLVEQYTGMAHAINRIVYEVDTSNIVWQEGDAFPGTLSIWQQNEVVVSEHVYNFFNNTFGFLSYDNADATMRTINNNPNISCPNANWNGFSVNYCDGTAADDVIAHEWGHAYTQYTSGLIYSYQAGAINEAYSDIWGETVDLINGYQDTGENLALRTGCGSSLRWRMGEDASAFGSPIRDMWNPPCNGDPGKVTDGIYYCGNGDSGGVHINSGIPNHAYALLVDGGTYNGQTITGIGLTKAAHIFWRAQSVYLTSTSDFGSLADALEAACTDLIGQNLEGLSTAVFAAGPSGEIITTSDFDELVKVLLAVELKLDPDTCGFEPILSATADPCEAAMSNPVFYEDWESGIGSWVATEIPVNPGSWEPRNWTLVNNLPDGRPGQGIFAPNPVNGDCNISLQNGILRLESPEIT
;
A
#
# COMPACT_ATOMS: atom_id res chain seq x y z
N LEU A 1 -26.99 2.65 22.68
CA LEU A 1 -26.54 1.41 23.35
C LEU A 1 -27.61 0.97 24.33
N PHE A 2 -27.92 -0.32 24.38
CA PHE A 2 -28.84 -0.92 25.34
C PHE A 2 -28.26 -2.24 25.85
N VAL A 3 -28.66 -2.64 27.05
CA VAL A 3 -28.31 -3.95 27.61
C VAL A 3 -29.21 -4.99 26.94
N ASN A 4 -28.61 -5.87 26.15
CA ASN A 4 -29.33 -6.92 25.44
C ASN A 4 -29.60 -8.13 26.31
N SER A 5 -28.60 -8.53 27.10
CA SER A 5 -28.71 -9.67 28.00
C SER A 5 -27.90 -9.42 29.25
N ASN A 6 -28.35 -10.02 30.36
CA ASN A 6 -27.58 -10.11 31.58
C ASN A 6 -27.65 -11.52 32.16
N LYS A 7 -26.50 -12.07 32.57
CA LYS A 7 -26.44 -13.40 33.16
C LYS A 7 -25.44 -13.42 34.31
N LEU A 8 -25.85 -13.97 35.45
CA LEU A 8 -24.97 -14.20 36.59
C LEU A 8 -24.28 -15.56 36.43
N TYR A 9 -22.96 -15.62 36.49
CA TYR A 9 -22.21 -16.88 36.57
C TYR A 9 -20.80 -16.69 37.14
N VAL A 10 -20.13 -17.81 37.42
CA VAL A 10 -18.76 -17.83 37.95
C VAL A 10 -17.77 -17.76 36.78
N PHE A 11 -17.03 -16.67 36.71
CA PHE A 11 -16.05 -16.39 35.65
C PHE A 11 -14.62 -16.53 36.18
N GLN A 12 -13.79 -17.27 35.45
CA GLN A 12 -12.37 -17.38 35.74
C GLN A 12 -11.60 -16.35 34.90
N LYS A 13 -11.03 -15.34 35.55
CA LYS A 13 -10.25 -14.32 34.87
C LYS A 13 -8.96 -14.92 34.31
N GLY A 14 -8.60 -14.53 33.09
CA GLY A 14 -7.42 -15.04 32.38
C GLY A 14 -7.63 -16.39 31.67
N LEU A 15 -8.81 -17.01 31.77
CA LEU A 15 -9.10 -18.30 31.12
C LEU A 15 -8.84 -18.26 29.60
N VAL A 16 -9.23 -17.17 28.93
CA VAL A 16 -9.00 -16.96 27.48
C VAL A 16 -7.52 -16.78 27.15
N GLU A 17 -6.72 -16.25 28.07
CA GLU A 17 -5.26 -16.11 27.94
C GLU A 17 -4.50 -17.39 28.35
N ASN A 18 -5.21 -18.48 28.66
CA ASN A 18 -4.66 -19.70 29.25
C ASN A 18 -3.86 -19.45 30.55
N ARG A 19 -4.35 -18.53 31.40
CA ARG A 19 -3.74 -18.15 32.68
C ARG A 19 -4.78 -18.14 33.79
N ASP A 20 -4.44 -18.64 34.99
CA ASP A 20 -5.35 -18.56 36.14
C ASP A 20 -5.12 -17.26 36.92
N LYS A 21 -6.01 -16.27 36.74
CA LYS A 21 -5.98 -14.98 37.46
C LYS A 21 -7.09 -14.84 38.51
N GLY A 22 -7.71 -15.96 38.90
CA GLY A 22 -8.72 -16.04 39.97
C GLY A 22 -10.17 -16.12 39.48
N GLN A 23 -11.05 -16.58 40.36
CA GLN A 23 -12.47 -16.79 40.09
C GLN A 23 -13.34 -15.70 40.72
N TYR A 24 -14.29 -15.17 39.96
CA TYR A 24 -15.18 -14.10 40.37
C TYR A 24 -16.63 -14.50 40.08
N LEU A 25 -17.54 -14.13 40.98
CA LEU A 25 -18.97 -14.12 40.65
C LEU A 25 -19.28 -12.83 39.91
N VAL A 26 -19.74 -12.92 38.67
CA VAL A 26 -19.94 -11.76 37.80
C VAL A 26 -21.30 -11.76 37.11
N TYR A 27 -21.81 -10.56 36.82
CA TYR A 27 -22.79 -10.35 35.76
C TYR A 27 -22.05 -10.19 34.43
N GLU A 28 -22.25 -11.13 33.50
CA GLU A 28 -21.98 -10.87 32.08
C GLU A 28 -23.13 -10.01 31.55
N VAL A 29 -22.78 -8.84 31.04
CA VAL A 29 -23.70 -7.87 30.46
C VAL A 29 -23.32 -7.68 29.01
N GLU A 30 -24.21 -8.06 28.11
CA GLU A 30 -24.05 -7.75 26.69
C GLU A 30 -24.64 -6.36 26.42
N VAL A 31 -23.79 -5.41 26.04
CA VAL A 31 -24.18 -4.06 25.64
C VAL A 31 -24.06 -3.96 24.13
N ARG A 32 -25.14 -3.58 23.44
CA ARG A 32 -25.11 -3.38 21.98
C ARG A 32 -25.97 -2.21 21.53
N ASN A 33 -25.76 -1.73 20.31
CA ASN A 33 -26.66 -0.76 19.65
C ASN A 33 -27.42 -1.38 18.46
N ASN A 34 -27.25 -2.69 18.22
CA ASN A 34 -27.73 -3.40 17.02
C ASN A 34 -27.17 -2.89 15.69
N ASN A 35 -26.07 -2.15 15.72
CA ASN A 35 -25.43 -1.61 14.54
C ASN A 35 -24.00 -2.14 14.44
N ASP A 36 -23.09 -1.49 15.13
CA ASP A 36 -21.64 -1.64 15.05
C ASP A 36 -20.98 -1.80 16.44
N VAL A 37 -21.78 -1.78 17.50
CA VAL A 37 -21.30 -1.97 18.88
C VAL A 37 -21.92 -3.21 19.47
N ARG A 38 -21.07 -4.14 19.90
CA ARG A 38 -21.41 -5.29 20.72
C ARG A 38 -20.26 -5.58 21.69
N GLU A 39 -20.52 -5.42 22.97
CA GLU A 39 -19.55 -5.54 24.05
C GLU A 39 -20.05 -6.51 25.11
N PHE A 40 -19.15 -7.35 25.63
CA PHE A 40 -19.41 -8.24 26.77
C PHE A 40 -18.65 -7.75 27.99
N MET A 41 -19.36 -7.22 28.97
CA MET A 41 -18.79 -6.69 30.22
C MET A 41 -19.01 -7.67 31.37
N TYR A 42 -17.97 -7.98 32.13
CA TYR A 42 -18.01 -8.92 33.26
C TYR A 42 -17.90 -8.12 34.56
N ILE A 43 -19.02 -7.84 35.22
CA ILE A 43 -19.08 -6.94 36.39
C ILE A 43 -19.14 -7.76 37.68
N ASN A 44 -18.24 -7.48 38.64
CA ASN A 44 -18.19 -8.15 39.94
C ASN A 44 -19.51 -7.94 40.70
N ALA A 45 -20.18 -9.04 41.04
CA ALA A 45 -21.50 -9.00 41.66
C ALA A 45 -21.52 -8.43 43.09
N TYR A 46 -20.38 -8.35 43.78
CA TYR A 46 -20.31 -7.89 45.17
C TYR A 46 -20.08 -6.39 45.34
N ASN A 47 -19.26 -5.80 44.47
CA ASN A 47 -18.81 -4.41 44.60
C ASN A 47 -19.00 -3.58 43.32
N GLY A 48 -19.49 -4.18 42.23
CA GLY A 48 -19.76 -3.49 40.96
C GLY A 48 -18.53 -3.15 40.13
N SER A 49 -17.33 -3.60 40.51
CA SER A 49 -16.11 -3.34 39.72
C SER A 49 -16.07 -4.18 38.44
N LEU A 50 -15.59 -3.62 37.33
CA LEU A 50 -15.31 -4.38 36.11
C LEU A 50 -14.21 -5.42 36.35
N VAL A 51 -14.49 -6.68 36.03
CA VAL A 51 -13.55 -7.81 36.13
C VAL A 51 -12.85 -8.05 34.80
N GLU A 52 -13.58 -8.02 33.69
CA GLU A 52 -13.08 -8.23 32.33
C GLU A 52 -14.02 -7.63 31.28
N GLN A 53 -13.50 -7.35 30.08
CA GLN A 53 -14.29 -6.89 28.93
C GLN A 53 -13.81 -7.59 27.65
N TYR A 54 -14.75 -8.03 26.81
CA TYR A 54 -14.46 -8.52 25.46
C TYR A 54 -15.35 -7.81 24.43
N THR A 55 -14.72 -7.29 23.39
CA THR A 55 -15.45 -6.81 22.21
C THR A 55 -16.04 -8.01 21.48
N GLY A 56 -17.37 -8.02 21.35
CA GLY A 56 -18.15 -9.02 20.62
C GLY A 56 -18.25 -8.74 19.12
N MET A 57 -17.57 -7.69 18.64
CA MET A 57 -17.36 -7.30 17.25
C MET A 57 -15.90 -7.58 16.88
N ALA A 58 -15.62 -8.68 16.19
CA ALA A 58 -14.23 -9.08 15.98
C ALA A 58 -13.50 -8.23 14.93
N HIS A 59 -14.18 -7.73 13.89
CA HIS A 59 -13.57 -7.13 12.68
C HIS A 59 -14.59 -6.27 11.91
N ALA A 60 -15.03 -5.13 12.47
CA ALA A 60 -16.00 -4.30 11.76
C ALA A 60 -15.26 -3.30 10.87
N ILE A 61 -15.22 -3.60 9.57
CA ILE A 61 -14.86 -2.63 8.53
C ILE A 61 -15.54 -1.28 8.84
N ASN A 62 -14.82 -0.17 8.65
CA ASN A 62 -15.34 1.16 8.94
C ASN A 62 -15.26 2.03 7.68
N ARG A 63 -16.38 2.15 6.97
CA ARG A 63 -16.50 2.94 5.73
C ARG A 63 -17.39 4.16 5.92
N ILE A 64 -17.05 5.24 5.22
CA ILE A 64 -17.90 6.43 5.09
C ILE A 64 -17.87 6.92 3.65
N VAL A 65 -19.06 7.11 3.06
CA VAL A 65 -19.24 7.72 1.75
C VAL A 65 -19.85 9.11 1.91
N TYR A 66 -19.15 10.08 1.32
CA TYR A 66 -19.53 11.48 1.25
C TYR A 66 -19.94 11.85 -0.17
N GLU A 67 -20.71 12.93 -0.30
CA GLU A 67 -21.03 13.54 -1.59
C GLU A 67 -20.56 15.00 -1.59
N VAL A 68 -19.78 15.39 -2.61
CA VAL A 68 -19.11 16.69 -2.79
C VAL A 68 -17.98 16.94 -1.79
N ASP A 69 -18.24 16.84 -0.48
CA ASP A 69 -17.24 17.08 0.56
C ASP A 69 -17.55 16.33 1.86
N THR A 70 -16.62 16.41 2.82
CA THR A 70 -16.70 15.69 4.10
C THR A 70 -17.82 16.15 5.05
N SER A 71 -18.58 17.19 4.71
CA SER A 71 -19.71 17.66 5.52
C SER A 71 -21.02 16.94 5.19
N ASN A 72 -21.09 16.25 4.04
CA ASN A 72 -22.29 15.60 3.54
C ASN A 72 -22.10 14.09 3.45
N ILE A 73 -22.32 13.40 4.58
CA ILE A 73 -22.34 11.93 4.64
C ILE A 73 -23.63 11.44 3.97
N VAL A 74 -23.50 10.59 2.96
CA VAL A 74 -24.63 9.95 2.28
C VAL A 74 -24.84 8.50 2.70
N TRP A 75 -23.77 7.85 3.18
CA TRP A 75 -23.82 6.53 3.80
C TRP A 75 -22.59 6.33 4.69
N GLN A 76 -22.75 5.59 5.79
CA GLN A 76 -21.66 5.13 6.65
C GLN A 76 -21.95 3.71 7.13
N GLU A 77 -20.91 3.01 7.61
CA GLU A 77 -21.06 1.63 8.07
C GLU A 77 -22.23 1.47 9.07
N GLY A 78 -23.10 0.51 8.79
CA GLY A 78 -24.30 0.24 9.57
C GLY A 78 -25.58 0.92 9.08
N ASP A 79 -25.47 1.91 8.18
CA ASP A 79 -26.64 2.45 7.48
C ASP A 79 -27.28 1.41 6.56
N ALA A 80 -28.60 1.51 6.37
CA ALA A 80 -29.32 0.60 5.49
C ALA A 80 -28.83 0.74 4.03
N PHE A 81 -28.39 -0.38 3.44
CA PHE A 81 -27.93 -0.45 2.05
C PHE A 81 -28.99 -1.09 1.14
N PRO A 82 -29.23 -0.59 -0.10
CA PRO A 82 -28.55 0.55 -0.74
C PRO A 82 -29.12 1.93 -0.37
N GLY A 83 -30.18 1.99 0.44
CA GLY A 83 -30.78 3.25 0.85
C GLY A 83 -31.22 4.12 -0.33
N THR A 84 -30.71 5.36 -0.38
CA THR A 84 -30.94 6.33 -1.46
C THR A 84 -29.69 6.55 -2.33
N LEU A 85 -28.69 5.68 -2.23
CA LEU A 85 -27.43 5.82 -2.94
C LEU A 85 -27.62 5.71 -4.46
N SER A 86 -26.87 6.52 -5.21
CA SER A 86 -26.71 6.34 -6.66
C SER A 86 -26.06 4.99 -6.96
N ILE A 87 -26.09 4.56 -8.23
CA ILE A 87 -25.39 3.32 -8.61
C ILE A 87 -23.88 3.43 -8.37
N TRP A 88 -23.28 4.59 -8.64
CA TRP A 88 -21.85 4.82 -8.41
C TRP A 88 -21.49 4.75 -6.92
N GLN A 89 -22.28 5.39 -6.07
CA GLN A 89 -22.09 5.29 -4.62
C GLN A 89 -22.32 3.87 -4.09
N GLN A 90 -23.21 3.08 -4.71
CA GLN A 90 -23.38 1.68 -4.35
C GLN A 90 -22.13 0.86 -4.69
N ASN A 91 -21.54 1.07 -5.86
CA ASN A 91 -20.29 0.44 -6.26
C ASN A 91 -19.16 0.81 -5.28
N GLU A 92 -19.02 2.09 -4.94
CA GLU A 92 -18.04 2.58 -3.97
C GLU A 92 -18.13 1.87 -2.61
N VAL A 93 -19.34 1.63 -2.12
CA VAL A 93 -19.57 0.88 -0.87
C VAL A 93 -19.17 -0.58 -1.06
N VAL A 94 -19.73 -1.27 -2.06
CA VAL A 94 -19.55 -2.72 -2.25
C VAL A 94 -18.08 -3.06 -2.49
N VAL A 95 -17.43 -2.35 -3.40
CA VAL A 95 -16.08 -2.69 -3.84
C VAL A 95 -15.03 -2.30 -2.80
N SER A 96 -15.24 -1.22 -2.02
CA SER A 96 -14.34 -0.93 -0.89
C SER A 96 -14.33 -2.04 0.16
N GLU A 97 -15.43 -2.77 0.35
CA GLU A 97 -15.45 -3.97 1.18
C GLU A 97 -14.78 -5.17 0.51
N HIS A 98 -14.94 -5.36 -0.79
CA HIS A 98 -14.19 -6.38 -1.53
C HIS A 98 -12.68 -6.18 -1.37
N VAL A 99 -12.21 -4.94 -1.50
CA VAL A 99 -10.80 -4.57 -1.30
C VAL A 99 -10.36 -4.85 0.14
N TYR A 100 -11.09 -4.34 1.14
CA TYR A 100 -10.79 -4.59 2.55
C TYR A 100 -10.68 -6.09 2.85
N ASN A 101 -11.68 -6.86 2.40
CA ASN A 101 -11.72 -8.31 2.59
C ASN A 101 -10.56 -9.00 1.88
N PHE A 102 -10.22 -8.58 0.65
CA PHE A 102 -9.11 -9.16 -0.10
C PHE A 102 -7.79 -9.04 0.67
N PHE A 103 -7.41 -7.85 1.12
CA PHE A 103 -6.14 -7.65 1.84
C PHE A 103 -6.15 -8.29 3.24
N ASN A 104 -7.26 -8.18 3.97
CA ASN A 104 -7.38 -8.80 5.30
C ASN A 104 -7.36 -10.33 5.22
N ASN A 105 -8.19 -10.93 4.37
CA ASN A 105 -8.32 -12.38 4.28
C ASN A 105 -7.08 -13.04 3.69
N THR A 106 -6.46 -12.43 2.68
CA THR A 106 -5.33 -13.03 1.97
C THR A 106 -4.03 -12.80 2.70
N PHE A 107 -3.83 -11.59 3.23
CA PHE A 107 -2.52 -11.17 3.74
C PHE A 107 -2.51 -10.83 5.24
N GLY A 108 -3.67 -10.86 5.91
CA GLY A 108 -3.79 -10.47 7.31
C GLY A 108 -3.55 -8.97 7.52
N PHE A 109 -3.76 -8.14 6.49
CA PHE A 109 -3.49 -6.71 6.52
C PHE A 109 -4.79 -5.92 6.71
N LEU A 110 -4.96 -5.30 7.88
CA LEU A 110 -6.23 -4.71 8.32
C LEU A 110 -6.45 -3.30 7.77
N SER A 111 -7.37 -3.15 6.80
CA SER A 111 -7.55 -1.91 6.01
C SER A 111 -6.24 -1.48 5.32
N TYR A 112 -6.17 -0.25 4.79
CA TYR A 112 -5.01 0.21 4.04
C TYR A 112 -3.78 0.54 4.91
N ASP A 113 -3.91 0.65 6.24
CA ASP A 113 -2.81 1.03 7.14
C ASP A 113 -2.37 -0.07 8.13
N ASN A 114 -2.95 -1.27 7.99
CA ASN A 114 -2.80 -2.39 8.94
C ASN A 114 -3.24 -2.08 10.38
N ALA A 115 -4.09 -1.06 10.56
CA ALA A 115 -4.62 -0.65 11.85
C ALA A 115 -6.13 -0.35 11.78
N ASP A 116 -6.81 -0.92 10.78
CA ASP A 116 -8.27 -0.84 10.60
C ASP A 116 -8.74 0.62 10.39
N ALA A 117 -7.97 1.41 9.63
CA ALA A 117 -8.34 2.78 9.31
C ALA A 117 -9.70 2.90 8.63
N THR A 118 -10.39 4.01 8.94
CA THR A 118 -11.63 4.37 8.26
C THR A 118 -11.39 4.58 6.76
N MET A 119 -12.13 3.84 5.94
CA MET A 119 -12.15 3.96 4.49
C MET A 119 -13.12 5.06 4.08
N ARG A 120 -12.58 6.22 3.67
CA ARG A 120 -13.35 7.41 3.28
C ARG A 120 -13.41 7.54 1.76
N THR A 121 -14.63 7.62 1.23
CA THR A 121 -14.91 7.91 -0.17
C THR A 121 -15.63 9.24 -0.31
N ILE A 122 -15.25 10.08 -1.28
CA ILE A 122 -15.99 11.30 -1.63
C ILE A 122 -16.42 11.21 -3.10
N ASN A 123 -17.71 10.97 -3.33
CA ASN A 123 -18.30 11.04 -4.67
C ASN A 123 -18.47 12.51 -5.11
N ASN A 124 -18.20 12.81 -6.38
CA ASN A 124 -18.27 14.13 -7.01
C ASN A 124 -17.51 15.25 -6.28
N ASN A 125 -16.31 14.95 -5.79
CA ASN A 125 -15.44 15.95 -5.16
C ASN A 125 -15.13 17.11 -6.16
N PRO A 126 -15.43 18.38 -5.84
CA PRO A 126 -15.22 19.48 -6.79
C PRO A 126 -13.74 19.83 -7.01
N ASN A 127 -12.83 19.23 -6.22
CA ASN A 127 -11.38 19.44 -6.35
C ASN A 127 -10.73 18.47 -7.36
N ILE A 128 -11.47 17.48 -7.88
CA ILE A 128 -11.00 16.61 -8.97
C ILE A 128 -11.58 17.07 -10.31
N SER A 129 -10.78 16.99 -11.36
CA SER A 129 -11.23 17.36 -12.71
C SER A 129 -11.91 16.17 -13.38
N CYS A 130 -13.25 16.21 -13.49
CA CYS A 130 -14.01 15.11 -14.10
C CYS A 130 -13.86 15.05 -15.64
N PRO A 131 -13.89 13.84 -16.23
CA PRO A 131 -14.00 12.53 -15.57
C PRO A 131 -12.64 12.07 -15.01
N ASN A 132 -12.58 11.76 -13.72
CA ASN A 132 -11.39 11.19 -13.08
C ASN A 132 -11.74 10.54 -11.74
N ALA A 133 -10.80 9.78 -11.19
CA ALA A 133 -10.78 9.33 -9.81
C ALA A 133 -9.38 9.60 -9.21
N ASN A 134 -9.28 9.69 -7.88
CA ASN A 134 -7.99 9.72 -7.22
C ASN A 134 -8.03 9.33 -5.73
N TRP A 135 -6.94 8.76 -5.24
CA TRP A 135 -6.53 8.84 -3.83
C TRP A 135 -5.73 10.12 -3.58
N ASN A 136 -6.09 10.87 -2.53
CA ASN A 136 -5.42 12.13 -2.19
C ASN A 136 -4.60 12.09 -0.88
N GLY A 137 -4.38 10.90 -0.31
CA GLY A 137 -3.74 10.73 1.00
C GLY A 137 -4.71 10.71 2.19
N PHE A 138 -5.99 10.99 1.97
CA PHE A 138 -7.03 11.03 3.00
C PHE A 138 -8.33 10.33 2.59
N SER A 139 -8.76 10.50 1.35
CA SER A 139 -9.95 9.87 0.78
C SER A 139 -9.69 9.44 -0.66
N VAL A 140 -10.35 8.36 -1.07
CA VAL A 140 -10.58 8.09 -2.48
C VAL A 140 -11.72 9.00 -2.98
N ASN A 141 -11.62 9.49 -4.20
CA ASN A 141 -12.56 10.43 -4.77
C ASN A 141 -12.92 9.98 -6.17
N TYR A 142 -14.21 10.00 -6.51
CA TYR A 142 -14.69 9.55 -7.81
C TYR A 142 -15.57 10.62 -8.44
N CYS A 143 -15.55 10.69 -9.77
CA CYS A 143 -16.59 11.38 -10.52
C CYS A 143 -17.69 10.38 -10.87
N ASP A 144 -18.92 10.86 -11.01
CA ASP A 144 -20.00 10.04 -11.58
C ASP A 144 -19.54 9.40 -12.91
N GLY A 145 -19.69 8.09 -13.01
CA GLY A 145 -19.31 7.32 -14.20
C GLY A 145 -17.90 6.75 -14.21
N THR A 146 -17.07 7.01 -13.18
CA THR A 146 -15.73 6.42 -13.06
C THR A 146 -15.64 5.29 -12.03
N ALA A 147 -16.62 5.14 -11.14
CA ALA A 147 -16.65 4.16 -10.06
C ALA A 147 -17.00 2.73 -10.56
N ALA A 148 -16.19 2.20 -11.48
CA ALA A 148 -16.10 0.77 -11.77
C ALA A 148 -15.29 0.07 -10.67
N ASP A 149 -15.43 -1.23 -10.54
CA ASP A 149 -14.87 -1.97 -9.43
C ASP A 149 -13.35 -2.07 -9.47
N ASP A 150 -12.78 -2.33 -10.65
CA ASP A 150 -11.34 -2.26 -10.88
C ASP A 150 -10.76 -0.85 -10.59
N VAL A 151 -11.47 0.22 -10.97
CA VAL A 151 -11.09 1.62 -10.70
C VAL A 151 -11.19 1.93 -9.20
N ILE A 152 -12.23 1.47 -8.52
CA ILE A 152 -12.36 1.66 -7.06
C ILE A 152 -11.22 0.93 -6.33
N ALA A 153 -10.94 -0.30 -6.74
CA ALA A 153 -9.84 -1.09 -6.18
C ALA A 153 -8.47 -0.48 -6.50
N HIS A 154 -8.29 0.10 -7.69
CA HIS A 154 -7.10 0.87 -8.06
C HIS A 154 -6.86 2.05 -7.12
N GLU A 155 -7.86 2.90 -6.87
CA GLU A 155 -7.69 4.04 -5.97
C GLU A 155 -7.36 3.62 -4.54
N TRP A 156 -7.96 2.53 -4.05
CA TRP A 156 -7.54 1.96 -2.77
C TRP A 156 -6.12 1.38 -2.82
N GLY A 157 -5.70 0.82 -3.96
CA GLY A 157 -4.34 0.34 -4.21
C GLY A 157 -3.26 1.41 -3.95
N HIS A 158 -3.54 2.68 -4.27
CA HIS A 158 -2.67 3.79 -3.89
C HIS A 158 -2.55 3.97 -2.37
N ALA A 159 -3.64 3.80 -1.63
CA ALA A 159 -3.60 3.87 -0.16
C ALA A 159 -2.74 2.73 0.42
N TYR A 160 -2.90 1.49 -0.06
CA TYR A 160 -2.03 0.38 0.35
C TYR A 160 -0.56 0.65 0.01
N THR A 161 -0.28 1.23 -1.17
CA THR A 161 1.08 1.62 -1.55
C THR A 161 1.66 2.68 -0.60
N GLN A 162 0.87 3.70 -0.23
CA GLN A 162 1.32 4.76 0.69
C GLN A 162 1.74 4.21 2.06
N TYR A 163 0.99 3.26 2.61
CA TYR A 163 1.22 2.70 3.96
C TYR A 163 2.09 1.45 3.96
N THR A 164 2.65 1.07 2.81
CA THR A 164 3.65 0.01 2.67
C THR A 164 4.97 0.57 2.11
N SER A 165 5.20 0.45 0.80
CA SER A 165 6.45 0.85 0.14
C SER A 165 6.65 2.37 0.07
N GLY A 166 5.56 3.15 0.09
CA GLY A 166 5.59 4.60 0.01
C GLY A 166 6.20 5.12 -1.30
N LEU A 167 6.04 4.37 -2.40
CA LEU A 167 6.58 4.70 -3.72
C LEU A 167 6.23 6.14 -4.13
N ILE A 168 7.27 6.93 -4.40
CA ILE A 168 7.13 8.30 -4.88
C ILE A 168 6.41 8.26 -6.22
N TYR A 169 5.40 9.12 -6.37
CA TYR A 169 4.57 9.21 -7.55
C TYR A 169 5.27 9.97 -8.69
N SER A 170 6.44 9.48 -9.12
CA SER A 170 7.19 10.04 -10.24
C SER A 170 8.12 9.03 -10.90
N TYR A 171 8.27 9.12 -12.22
CA TYR A 171 9.11 8.25 -13.04
C TYR A 171 8.86 6.76 -12.75
N GLN A 172 9.90 5.91 -12.71
CA GLN A 172 9.73 4.47 -12.52
C GLN A 172 9.08 4.11 -11.17
N ALA A 173 9.41 4.81 -10.07
CA ALA A 173 8.74 4.59 -8.79
C ALA A 173 7.22 4.85 -8.89
N GLY A 174 6.84 5.92 -9.60
CA GLY A 174 5.43 6.24 -9.85
C GLY A 174 4.76 5.25 -10.80
N ALA A 175 5.47 4.77 -11.83
CA ALA A 175 4.97 3.74 -12.72
C ALA A 175 4.75 2.40 -12.00
N ILE A 176 5.58 2.07 -11.00
CA ILE A 176 5.36 0.91 -10.14
C ILE A 176 4.15 1.15 -9.22
N ASN A 177 3.98 2.36 -8.69
CA ASN A 177 2.83 2.74 -7.86
C ASN A 177 1.50 2.59 -8.64
N GLU A 178 1.45 3.11 -9.87
CA GLU A 178 0.34 2.93 -10.81
C GLU A 178 0.10 1.45 -11.11
N ALA A 179 1.15 0.70 -11.42
CA ALA A 179 1.01 -0.72 -11.75
C ALA A 179 0.51 -1.55 -10.57
N TYR A 180 0.94 -1.28 -9.33
CA TYR A 180 0.37 -1.96 -8.17
C TYR A 180 -1.12 -1.66 -8.00
N SER A 181 -1.54 -0.44 -8.31
CA SER A 181 -2.94 -0.05 -8.24
C SER A 181 -3.76 -0.77 -9.31
N ASP A 182 -3.28 -0.86 -10.55
CA ASP A 182 -3.87 -1.69 -11.60
C ASP A 182 -3.90 -3.18 -11.24
N ILE A 183 -2.80 -3.72 -10.71
CA ILE A 183 -2.68 -5.11 -10.28
C ILE A 183 -3.73 -5.45 -9.22
N TRP A 184 -3.90 -4.60 -8.22
CA TRP A 184 -4.92 -4.82 -7.19
C TRP A 184 -6.34 -4.58 -7.70
N GLY A 185 -6.50 -3.62 -8.61
CA GLY A 185 -7.72 -3.40 -9.40
C GLY A 185 -8.20 -4.68 -10.06
N GLU A 186 -7.42 -5.19 -11.01
CA GLU A 186 -7.75 -6.41 -11.76
C GLU A 186 -7.79 -7.65 -10.88
N THR A 187 -6.93 -7.77 -9.86
CA THR A 187 -6.99 -8.94 -8.98
C THR A 187 -8.32 -9.01 -8.24
N VAL A 188 -8.88 -7.87 -7.83
CA VAL A 188 -10.18 -7.79 -7.16
C VAL A 188 -11.32 -8.02 -8.16
N ASP A 189 -11.31 -7.36 -9.32
CA ASP A 189 -12.30 -7.55 -10.39
C ASP A 189 -12.42 -9.05 -10.76
N LEU A 190 -11.30 -9.68 -11.11
CA LEU A 190 -11.26 -11.07 -11.57
C LEU A 190 -11.75 -12.12 -10.56
N ILE A 191 -11.92 -11.77 -9.28
CA ILE A 191 -12.36 -12.70 -8.23
C ILE A 191 -13.66 -12.27 -7.54
N ASN A 192 -14.18 -11.06 -7.77
CA ASN A 192 -15.33 -10.56 -7.04
C ASN A 192 -16.68 -10.95 -7.69
N GLY A 193 -16.71 -11.19 -9.02
CA GLY A 193 -17.94 -11.47 -9.77
C GLY A 193 -18.97 -10.33 -9.75
N TYR A 194 -18.51 -9.09 -9.57
CA TYR A 194 -19.29 -7.88 -9.41
C TYR A 194 -19.04 -6.94 -10.60
N GLN A 195 -20.12 -6.58 -11.29
CA GLN A 195 -20.12 -5.86 -12.57
C GLN A 195 -19.76 -6.68 -13.82
N ASP A 196 -19.33 -7.95 -13.69
CA ASP A 196 -18.96 -8.84 -14.81
C ASP A 196 -20.13 -9.30 -15.71
N THR A 197 -21.33 -8.72 -15.61
CA THR A 197 -22.52 -9.24 -16.31
C THR A 197 -22.39 -9.07 -17.82
N GLY A 198 -22.14 -10.19 -18.51
CA GLY A 198 -21.97 -10.21 -19.97
C GLY A 198 -20.53 -10.04 -20.41
N GLU A 199 -19.60 -9.97 -19.45
CA GLU A 199 -18.18 -9.92 -19.74
C GLU A 199 -17.62 -11.25 -20.21
N ASN A 200 -16.57 -11.16 -21.02
CA ASN A 200 -15.78 -12.30 -21.42
C ASN A 200 -14.42 -12.22 -20.73
N LEU A 201 -14.21 -12.98 -19.66
CA LEU A 201 -12.94 -13.06 -18.95
C LEU A 201 -12.04 -14.22 -19.42
N ALA A 202 -12.24 -14.73 -20.64
CA ALA A 202 -11.38 -15.78 -21.19
C ALA A 202 -9.91 -15.33 -21.28
N LEU A 203 -8.99 -16.28 -21.22
CA LEU A 203 -7.57 -16.02 -21.42
C LEU A 203 -7.33 -15.26 -22.72
N ARG A 204 -6.48 -14.24 -22.62
CA ARG A 204 -6.20 -13.31 -23.71
C ARG A 204 -5.40 -13.99 -24.81
N THR A 205 -5.79 -13.73 -26.06
CA THR A 205 -5.11 -14.24 -27.27
C THR A 205 -4.67 -13.12 -28.22
N GLY A 206 -5.08 -11.88 -27.92
CA GLY A 206 -4.70 -10.68 -28.65
C GLY A 206 -5.50 -9.47 -28.19
N CYS A 207 -5.26 -8.30 -28.80
CA CYS A 207 -6.00 -7.08 -28.48
C CYS A 207 -7.52 -7.28 -28.63
N GLY A 208 -8.28 -6.98 -27.59
CA GLY A 208 -9.74 -7.03 -27.60
C GLY A 208 -10.35 -8.43 -27.63
N SER A 209 -9.59 -9.50 -27.35
CA SER A 209 -10.13 -10.87 -27.35
C SER A 209 -11.07 -11.17 -26.18
N SER A 210 -10.91 -10.44 -25.07
CA SER A 210 -11.66 -10.57 -23.80
C SER A 210 -11.48 -9.29 -22.97
N LEU A 211 -12.22 -9.14 -21.87
CA LEU A 211 -12.09 -8.01 -20.93
C LEU A 211 -11.05 -8.24 -19.83
N ARG A 212 -10.73 -9.49 -19.51
CA ARG A 212 -9.63 -9.85 -18.59
C ARG A 212 -8.36 -9.03 -18.84
N TRP A 213 -7.82 -8.40 -17.79
CA TRP A 213 -6.63 -7.53 -17.80
C TRP A 213 -6.84 -6.18 -18.49
N ARG A 214 -8.04 -5.59 -18.39
CA ARG A 214 -8.33 -4.27 -18.96
C ARG A 214 -8.83 -3.39 -17.85
N MET A 215 -8.31 -2.16 -17.79
CA MET A 215 -8.71 -1.22 -16.74
C MET A 215 -9.83 -0.31 -17.25
N GLY A 216 -10.91 -0.17 -16.50
CA GLY A 216 -11.98 0.82 -16.65
C GLY A 216 -12.91 0.55 -17.81
N GLU A 217 -13.09 -0.70 -18.22
CA GLU A 217 -14.09 -1.14 -19.22
C GLU A 217 -15.52 -0.79 -18.81
N ASP A 218 -15.84 -0.91 -17.52
CA ASP A 218 -17.17 -0.61 -16.96
C ASP A 218 -17.35 0.86 -16.53
N ALA A 219 -16.28 1.64 -16.54
CA ALA A 219 -16.33 3.06 -16.26
C ALA A 219 -16.95 3.83 -17.44
N SER A 220 -18.27 4.02 -17.37
CA SER A 220 -19.07 4.67 -18.41
C SER A 220 -18.58 6.06 -18.85
N ALA A 221 -17.82 6.76 -18.00
CA ALA A 221 -17.26 8.07 -18.30
C ALA A 221 -15.98 8.02 -19.16
N PHE A 222 -15.28 6.88 -19.20
CA PHE A 222 -14.05 6.72 -20.00
C PHE A 222 -14.34 6.36 -21.45
N GLY A 223 -15.48 5.70 -21.71
CA GLY A 223 -15.94 5.33 -23.06
C GLY A 223 -15.21 4.13 -23.70
N SER A 224 -14.06 3.74 -23.17
CA SER A 224 -13.33 2.51 -23.48
C SER A 224 -12.34 2.22 -22.36
N PRO A 225 -11.86 0.96 -22.22
CA PRO A 225 -10.82 0.64 -21.25
C PRO A 225 -9.59 1.50 -21.46
N ILE A 226 -9.04 2.06 -20.39
CA ILE A 226 -7.97 3.05 -20.42
C ILE A 226 -6.58 2.40 -20.52
N ARG A 227 -6.42 1.18 -20.01
CA ARG A 227 -5.17 0.39 -20.08
C ARG A 227 -5.45 -1.07 -20.39
N ASP A 228 -4.44 -1.77 -20.92
CA ASP A 228 -4.48 -3.21 -21.23
C ASP A 228 -3.26 -3.86 -20.59
N MET A 229 -3.41 -4.47 -19.41
CA MET A 229 -2.27 -5.05 -18.69
C MET A 229 -1.71 -6.28 -19.42
N TRP A 230 -2.55 -7.05 -20.14
CA TRP A 230 -2.06 -8.21 -20.88
C TRP A 230 -1.25 -7.82 -22.12
N ASN A 231 -1.58 -6.72 -22.82
CA ASN A 231 -0.76 -6.20 -23.91
C ASN A 231 -0.87 -4.67 -23.95
N PRO A 232 -0.05 -3.97 -23.16
CA PRO A 232 -0.08 -2.51 -23.04
C PRO A 232 -0.01 -1.77 -24.38
N PRO A 233 0.74 -2.25 -25.40
CA PRO A 233 0.72 -1.65 -26.73
C PRO A 233 -0.66 -1.57 -27.41
N CYS A 234 -1.67 -2.36 -26.99
CA CYS A 234 -3.04 -2.21 -27.47
C CYS A 234 -3.67 -0.87 -27.10
N ASN A 235 -3.19 -0.25 -26.01
CA ASN A 235 -3.62 1.05 -25.49
C ASN A 235 -2.57 2.15 -25.65
N GLY A 236 -1.42 1.85 -26.27
CA GLY A 236 -0.36 2.82 -26.56
C GLY A 236 0.75 2.90 -25.50
N ASP A 237 0.73 2.00 -24.52
CA ASP A 237 1.71 1.93 -23.44
C ASP A 237 2.81 0.89 -23.74
N PRO A 238 4.05 1.06 -23.25
CA PRO A 238 5.12 0.06 -23.40
C PRO A 238 4.80 -1.24 -22.65
N GLY A 239 5.08 -2.38 -23.29
CA GLY A 239 5.04 -3.71 -22.66
C GLY A 239 6.41 -4.20 -22.16
N LYS A 240 7.49 -3.55 -22.60
CA LYS A 240 8.86 -3.75 -22.09
C LYS A 240 9.67 -2.46 -22.12
N VAL A 241 10.76 -2.43 -21.36
CA VAL A 241 11.62 -1.24 -21.20
C VAL A 241 12.16 -0.72 -22.54
N THR A 242 12.57 -1.59 -23.46
CA THR A 242 13.13 -1.16 -24.76
C THR A 242 12.09 -0.84 -25.83
N ASP A 243 10.79 -0.87 -25.52
CA ASP A 243 9.77 -0.46 -26.48
C ASP A 243 9.96 1.01 -26.88
N GLY A 244 9.83 1.30 -28.19
CA GLY A 244 9.98 2.66 -28.71
C GLY A 244 8.91 3.65 -28.25
N ILE A 245 7.88 3.17 -27.55
CA ILE A 245 6.81 3.95 -26.92
C ILE A 245 7.05 4.17 -25.42
N TYR A 246 8.20 3.74 -24.88
CA TYR A 246 8.63 4.10 -23.53
C TYR A 246 8.67 5.62 -23.37
N TYR A 247 8.10 6.13 -22.28
CA TYR A 247 7.99 7.57 -22.06
C TYR A 247 9.19 8.11 -21.27
N CYS A 248 9.93 9.02 -21.90
CA CYS A 248 11.15 9.64 -21.33
C CYS A 248 10.96 11.11 -20.89
N GLY A 249 9.75 11.65 -20.99
CA GLY A 249 9.46 13.06 -20.71
C GLY A 249 9.13 13.34 -19.24
N ASN A 250 8.78 14.60 -18.94
CA ASN A 250 8.35 15.03 -17.59
C ASN A 250 6.83 15.12 -17.43
N GLY A 251 6.06 14.98 -18.52
CA GLY A 251 4.60 14.94 -18.44
C GLY A 251 4.15 13.69 -17.70
N ASP A 252 2.91 13.71 -17.19
CA ASP A 252 2.36 12.57 -16.44
C ASP A 252 3.30 12.12 -15.30
N SER A 253 3.88 13.09 -14.58
CA SER A 253 4.86 12.85 -13.50
C SER A 253 6.09 12.01 -13.90
N GLY A 254 6.46 11.99 -15.18
CA GLY A 254 7.49 11.09 -15.70
C GLY A 254 6.94 9.84 -16.40
N GLY A 255 5.70 9.91 -16.89
CA GLY A 255 5.00 8.81 -17.56
C GLY A 255 4.56 7.70 -16.63
N VAL A 256 4.03 8.03 -15.45
CA VAL A 256 3.64 7.02 -14.45
C VAL A 256 2.53 6.11 -14.97
N HIS A 257 1.51 6.66 -15.64
CA HIS A 257 0.41 5.86 -16.20
C HIS A 257 0.79 5.16 -17.52
N ILE A 258 1.85 5.64 -18.18
CA ILE A 258 2.33 5.09 -19.45
C ILE A 258 3.28 3.92 -19.17
N ASN A 259 4.35 4.17 -18.44
CA ASN A 259 5.39 3.18 -18.16
C ASN A 259 4.92 2.11 -17.16
N SER A 260 3.78 2.27 -16.49
CA SER A 260 3.15 1.23 -15.66
C SER A 260 2.76 -0.01 -16.48
N GLY A 261 2.57 0.15 -17.79
CA GLY A 261 2.34 -0.95 -18.73
C GLY A 261 3.37 -2.09 -18.59
N ILE A 262 4.62 -1.77 -18.27
CA ILE A 262 5.70 -2.76 -18.15
C ILE A 262 5.48 -3.69 -16.94
N PRO A 263 5.37 -3.20 -15.68
CA PRO A 263 5.02 -4.05 -14.55
C PRO A 263 3.61 -4.64 -14.63
N ASN A 264 2.65 -3.96 -15.24
CA ASN A 264 1.32 -4.52 -15.53
C ASN A 264 1.41 -5.79 -16.39
N HIS A 265 2.20 -5.73 -17.46
CA HIS A 265 2.43 -6.87 -18.34
C HIS A 265 3.19 -7.99 -17.65
N ALA A 266 4.12 -7.64 -16.76
CA ALA A 266 4.83 -8.63 -15.95
C ALA A 266 3.85 -9.43 -15.08
N TYR A 267 2.94 -8.76 -14.38
CA TYR A 267 1.94 -9.43 -13.54
C TYR A 267 1.00 -10.32 -14.37
N ALA A 268 0.41 -9.80 -15.45
CA ALA A 268 -0.50 -10.56 -16.30
C ALA A 268 0.17 -11.80 -16.93
N LEU A 269 1.42 -11.67 -17.41
CA LEU A 269 2.20 -12.81 -17.93
C LEU A 269 2.53 -13.84 -16.86
N LEU A 270 2.83 -13.41 -15.62
CA LEU A 270 3.11 -14.32 -14.52
C LEU A 270 1.88 -15.14 -14.16
N VAL A 271 0.70 -14.51 -14.14
CA VAL A 271 -0.56 -15.17 -13.82
C VAL A 271 -0.99 -16.15 -14.91
N ASP A 272 -1.12 -15.66 -16.15
CA ASP A 272 -1.77 -16.40 -17.24
C ASP A 272 -0.79 -17.15 -18.15
N GLY A 273 0.49 -16.80 -18.10
CA GLY A 273 1.48 -17.28 -19.05
C GLY A 273 1.36 -16.63 -20.43
N GLY A 274 2.21 -17.06 -21.36
CA GLY A 274 2.22 -16.52 -22.71
C GLY A 274 3.57 -16.66 -23.40
N THR A 275 3.71 -16.03 -24.56
CA THR A 275 5.01 -15.88 -25.22
C THR A 275 5.22 -14.42 -25.57
N TYR A 276 6.27 -13.83 -25.01
CA TYR A 276 6.60 -12.42 -25.20
C TYR A 276 8.12 -12.25 -25.18
N ASN A 277 8.64 -11.40 -26.07
CA ASN A 277 10.07 -11.06 -26.16
C ASN A 277 11.04 -12.26 -26.11
N GLY A 278 10.70 -13.34 -26.82
CA GLY A 278 11.53 -14.56 -26.89
C GLY A 278 11.44 -15.50 -25.69
N GLN A 279 10.63 -15.15 -24.68
CA GLN A 279 10.35 -15.99 -23.51
C GLN A 279 9.01 -16.71 -23.68
N THR A 280 8.96 -17.99 -23.31
CA THR A 280 7.70 -18.75 -23.18
C THR A 280 7.48 -19.06 -21.71
N ILE A 281 6.44 -18.45 -21.16
CA ILE A 281 6.09 -18.47 -19.73
C ILE A 281 4.90 -19.41 -19.52
N THR A 282 5.03 -20.32 -18.56
CA THR A 282 3.89 -21.06 -18.01
C THR A 282 3.34 -20.25 -16.85
N GLY A 283 2.06 -19.86 -16.92
CA GLY A 283 1.42 -19.08 -15.85
C GLY A 283 1.41 -19.85 -14.53
N ILE A 284 1.72 -19.16 -13.44
CA ILE A 284 1.76 -19.74 -12.09
C ILE A 284 0.44 -19.57 -11.34
N GLY A 285 -0.54 -18.86 -11.93
CA GLY A 285 -1.85 -18.60 -11.35
C GLY A 285 -1.91 -17.36 -10.46
N LEU A 286 -3.13 -16.88 -10.23
CA LEU A 286 -3.40 -15.59 -9.60
C LEU A 286 -2.99 -15.59 -8.13
N THR A 287 -3.29 -16.66 -7.39
CA THR A 287 -2.95 -16.78 -5.96
C THR A 287 -1.45 -16.61 -5.71
N LYS A 288 -0.61 -17.36 -6.44
CA LYS A 288 0.85 -17.30 -6.27
C LYS A 288 1.40 -15.93 -6.67
N ALA A 289 0.99 -15.40 -7.82
CA ALA A 289 1.45 -14.10 -8.29
C ALA A 289 1.07 -12.96 -7.33
N ALA A 290 -0.17 -12.93 -6.83
CA ALA A 290 -0.62 -11.94 -5.85
C ALA A 290 0.21 -11.97 -4.56
N HIS A 291 0.56 -13.15 -4.04
CA HIS A 291 1.41 -13.26 -2.84
C HIS A 291 2.84 -12.77 -3.10
N ILE A 292 3.43 -13.08 -4.26
CA ILE A 292 4.77 -12.59 -4.63
C ILE A 292 4.77 -11.06 -4.71
N PHE A 293 3.81 -10.49 -5.44
CA PHE A 293 3.72 -9.04 -5.61
C PHE A 293 3.41 -8.31 -4.30
N TRP A 294 2.53 -8.87 -3.46
CA TRP A 294 2.23 -8.29 -2.15
C TRP A 294 3.44 -8.31 -1.22
N ARG A 295 4.19 -9.43 -1.18
CA ARG A 295 5.40 -9.51 -0.36
C ARG A 295 6.48 -8.56 -0.85
N ALA A 296 6.64 -8.40 -2.17
CA ALA A 296 7.53 -7.38 -2.74
C ALA A 296 7.13 -5.97 -2.28
N GLN A 297 5.84 -5.61 -2.40
CA GLN A 297 5.30 -4.31 -2.01
C GLN A 297 5.47 -4.00 -0.53
N SER A 298 5.11 -4.96 0.34
CA SER A 298 5.02 -4.75 1.78
C SER A 298 6.33 -4.93 2.54
N VAL A 299 7.33 -5.60 1.96
CA VAL A 299 8.57 -5.96 2.66
C VAL A 299 9.83 -5.34 2.04
N TYR A 300 9.91 -5.25 0.71
CA TYR A 300 11.19 -4.94 0.03
C TYR A 300 11.21 -3.60 -0.70
N LEU A 301 10.10 -3.20 -1.33
CA LEU A 301 10.06 -1.95 -2.05
C LEU A 301 10.13 -0.75 -1.11
N THR A 302 10.74 0.32 -1.59
CA THR A 302 10.90 1.58 -0.88
C THR A 302 10.45 2.74 -1.76
N SER A 303 10.40 3.94 -1.17
CA SER A 303 9.90 5.14 -1.85
C SER A 303 10.58 5.49 -3.18
N THR A 304 11.82 5.06 -3.40
CA THR A 304 12.60 5.36 -4.62
C THR A 304 12.91 4.13 -5.45
N SER A 305 12.25 3.00 -5.20
CA SER A 305 12.48 1.77 -5.98
C SER A 305 12.14 1.99 -7.45
N ASP A 306 13.04 1.52 -8.31
CA ASP A 306 12.94 1.56 -9.77
C ASP A 306 12.60 0.16 -10.32
N PHE A 307 12.58 0.01 -11.65
CA PHE A 307 12.21 -1.28 -12.27
C PHE A 307 13.18 -2.42 -11.94
N GLY A 308 14.49 -2.13 -11.85
CA GLY A 308 15.49 -3.10 -11.42
C GLY A 308 15.24 -3.54 -9.97
N SER A 309 14.97 -2.58 -9.08
CA SER A 309 14.62 -2.84 -7.69
C SER A 309 13.34 -3.67 -7.56
N LEU A 310 12.33 -3.44 -8.42
CA LEU A 310 11.13 -4.27 -8.48
C LEU A 310 11.46 -5.71 -8.87
N ALA A 311 12.30 -5.91 -9.90
CA ALA A 311 12.69 -7.24 -10.33
C ALA A 311 13.37 -8.03 -9.19
N ASP A 312 14.31 -7.40 -8.48
CA ASP A 312 15.00 -8.02 -7.35
C ASP A 312 14.07 -8.27 -6.15
N ALA A 313 13.14 -7.34 -5.88
CA ALA A 313 12.12 -7.50 -4.84
C ALA A 313 11.17 -8.67 -5.12
N LEU A 314 10.77 -8.88 -6.38
CA LEU A 314 9.93 -9.99 -6.80
C LEU A 314 10.66 -11.34 -6.67
N GLU A 315 11.94 -11.40 -7.06
CA GLU A 315 12.77 -12.60 -6.88
C GLU A 315 12.94 -12.94 -5.38
N ALA A 316 13.24 -11.95 -4.54
CA ALA A 316 13.35 -12.13 -3.10
C ALA A 316 12.01 -12.60 -2.48
N ALA A 317 10.90 -11.96 -2.87
CA ALA A 317 9.57 -12.33 -2.42
C ALA A 317 9.18 -13.76 -2.83
N CYS A 318 9.45 -14.15 -4.06
CA CYS A 318 9.19 -15.51 -4.53
C CYS A 318 10.02 -16.53 -3.75
N THR A 319 11.31 -16.24 -3.54
CA THR A 319 12.23 -17.10 -2.76
C THR A 319 11.71 -17.35 -1.35
N ASP A 320 11.30 -16.29 -0.66
CA ASP A 320 10.78 -16.38 0.70
C ASP A 320 9.52 -17.26 0.82
N LEU A 321 8.67 -17.24 -0.20
CA LEU A 321 7.39 -17.93 -0.21
C LEU A 321 7.47 -19.39 -0.68
N ILE A 322 8.63 -19.85 -1.18
CA ILE A 322 8.81 -21.23 -1.65
C ILE A 322 8.49 -22.22 -0.51
N GLY A 323 7.66 -23.22 -0.84
CA GLY A 323 7.29 -24.28 0.08
C GLY A 323 6.22 -23.90 1.12
N GLN A 324 5.73 -22.66 1.11
CA GLN A 324 4.63 -22.23 1.96
C GLN A 324 3.28 -22.53 1.28
N ASN A 325 2.30 -22.96 2.07
CA ASN A 325 0.92 -23.07 1.60
C ASN A 325 0.26 -21.69 1.71
N LEU A 326 -0.09 -21.10 0.58
CA LEU A 326 -0.61 -19.74 0.50
C LEU A 326 -2.08 -19.68 0.89
N GLU A 327 -2.51 -18.58 1.49
CA GLU A 327 -3.94 -18.33 1.72
C GLU A 327 -4.66 -18.13 0.37
N GLY A 328 -5.91 -18.55 0.28
CA GLY A 328 -6.72 -18.32 -0.92
C GLY A 328 -7.18 -16.87 -1.00
N LEU A 329 -7.23 -16.33 -2.23
CA LEU A 329 -7.75 -14.99 -2.47
C LEU A 329 -9.27 -14.95 -2.18
N SER A 330 -9.74 -13.94 -1.44
CA SER A 330 -11.18 -13.81 -1.13
C SER A 330 -11.59 -12.36 -0.88
N THR A 331 -12.56 -11.89 -1.66
CA THR A 331 -13.27 -10.61 -1.46
C THR A 331 -14.52 -10.76 -0.58
N ALA A 332 -14.86 -11.99 -0.19
CA ALA A 332 -16.01 -12.28 0.65
C ALA A 332 -15.73 -11.94 2.12
N VAL A 333 -16.80 -11.83 2.92
CA VAL A 333 -16.73 -11.56 4.37
C VAL A 333 -15.88 -12.58 5.14
N PHE A 334 -15.74 -13.80 4.61
CA PHE A 334 -14.91 -14.84 5.21
C PHE A 334 -13.72 -15.17 4.30
N ALA A 335 -12.59 -15.43 4.95
CA ALA A 335 -11.40 -15.93 4.27
C ALA A 335 -11.65 -17.29 3.59
N ALA A 336 -11.00 -17.52 2.44
CA ALA A 336 -11.00 -18.81 1.78
C ALA A 336 -10.24 -19.89 2.58
N GLY A 337 -9.29 -19.46 3.41
CA GLY A 337 -8.35 -20.32 4.12
C GLY A 337 -7.23 -20.82 3.20
N PRO A 338 -6.38 -21.74 3.68
CA PRO A 338 -5.23 -22.22 2.91
C PRO A 338 -5.66 -22.85 1.58
N SER A 339 -5.11 -22.32 0.48
CA SER A 339 -5.50 -22.68 -0.89
C SER A 339 -5.00 -24.07 -1.34
N GLY A 340 -3.91 -24.54 -0.73
CA GLY A 340 -3.15 -25.69 -1.22
C GLY A 340 -2.16 -25.35 -2.34
N GLU A 341 -2.14 -24.09 -2.80
CA GLU A 341 -1.15 -23.61 -3.77
C GLU A 341 0.17 -23.29 -3.07
N ILE A 342 1.24 -23.93 -3.57
CA ILE A 342 2.59 -23.80 -3.03
C ILE A 342 3.50 -23.29 -4.15
N ILE A 343 4.25 -22.22 -3.87
CA ILE A 343 5.29 -21.73 -4.77
C ILE A 343 6.47 -22.71 -4.75
N THR A 344 6.94 -23.07 -5.94
CA THR A 344 8.04 -24.01 -6.18
C THR A 344 9.20 -23.31 -6.87
N THR A 345 10.36 -23.96 -6.92
CA THR A 345 11.50 -23.47 -7.72
C THR A 345 11.15 -23.35 -9.21
N SER A 346 10.23 -24.17 -9.73
CA SER A 346 9.76 -24.02 -11.12
C SER A 346 8.95 -22.74 -11.30
N ASP A 347 8.14 -22.35 -10.32
CA ASP A 347 7.40 -21.07 -10.38
C ASP A 347 8.36 -19.87 -10.34
N PHE A 348 9.46 -19.99 -9.57
CA PHE A 348 10.55 -19.01 -9.58
C PHE A 348 11.22 -18.88 -10.96
N ASP A 349 11.47 -20.00 -11.64
CA ASP A 349 12.02 -19.98 -13.00
C ASP A 349 11.08 -19.28 -14.00
N GLU A 350 9.76 -19.44 -13.86
CA GLU A 350 8.77 -18.73 -14.68
C GLU A 350 8.75 -17.22 -14.37
N LEU A 351 8.90 -16.83 -13.10
CA LEU A 351 9.07 -15.42 -12.73
C LEU A 351 10.31 -14.80 -13.41
N VAL A 352 11.46 -15.48 -13.38
CA VAL A 352 12.69 -14.99 -14.03
C VAL A 352 12.47 -14.77 -15.53
N LYS A 353 11.74 -15.67 -16.21
CA LYS A 353 11.38 -15.48 -17.63
C LYS A 353 10.50 -14.26 -17.82
N VAL A 354 9.53 -14.01 -16.95
CA VAL A 354 8.69 -12.80 -17.01
C VAL A 354 9.56 -11.54 -16.90
N LEU A 355 10.45 -11.47 -15.92
CA LEU A 355 11.34 -10.32 -15.70
C LEU A 355 12.23 -10.06 -16.92
N LEU A 356 12.73 -11.13 -17.57
CA LEU A 356 13.46 -11.04 -18.83
C LEU A 356 12.57 -10.60 -20.00
N ALA A 357 11.30 -11.05 -20.05
CA ALA A 357 10.38 -10.75 -21.13
C ALA A 357 10.04 -9.26 -21.19
N VAL A 358 9.76 -8.66 -20.02
CA VAL A 358 9.44 -7.23 -19.88
C VAL A 358 10.66 -6.33 -19.68
N GLU A 359 11.84 -6.93 -19.55
CA GLU A 359 13.13 -6.25 -19.44
C GLU A 359 13.28 -5.35 -18.19
N LEU A 360 12.64 -5.71 -17.07
CA LEU A 360 12.65 -4.88 -15.84
C LEU A 360 14.05 -4.58 -15.29
N LYS A 361 15.04 -5.44 -15.57
CA LYS A 361 16.44 -5.24 -15.15
C LYS A 361 17.28 -4.40 -16.13
N LEU A 362 16.69 -3.91 -17.23
CA LEU A 362 17.38 -3.03 -18.17
C LEU A 362 17.09 -1.58 -17.85
N ASP A 363 18.09 -0.73 -18.09
CA ASP A 363 17.92 0.71 -18.08
C ASP A 363 17.25 1.18 -19.39
N PRO A 364 16.41 2.23 -19.36
CA PRO A 364 15.83 2.82 -20.55
C PRO A 364 16.85 3.72 -21.27
N ASP A 365 17.91 3.10 -21.82
CA ASP A 365 19.05 3.79 -22.46
C ASP A 365 18.61 4.79 -23.55
N THR A 366 17.48 4.52 -24.22
CA THR A 366 16.91 5.38 -25.26
C THR A 366 16.49 6.75 -24.74
N CYS A 367 16.25 6.90 -23.44
CA CYS A 367 15.94 8.18 -22.82
C CYS A 367 17.16 9.09 -22.67
N GLY A 368 18.38 8.54 -22.74
CA GLY A 368 19.61 9.31 -22.58
C GLY A 368 19.69 10.02 -21.23
N PHE A 369 19.14 9.41 -20.16
CA PHE A 369 19.26 9.93 -18.82
C PHE A 369 20.71 9.86 -18.37
N GLU A 370 21.27 11.00 -17.99
CA GLU A 370 22.65 11.08 -17.52
C GLU A 370 22.70 10.97 -15.98
N PRO A 371 23.46 10.03 -15.42
CA PRO A 371 23.64 9.94 -13.98
C PRO A 371 24.18 11.25 -13.41
N ILE A 372 23.49 11.80 -12.41
CA ILE A 372 23.94 13.00 -11.69
C ILE A 372 25.09 12.65 -10.74
N LEU A 373 25.13 11.40 -10.26
CA LEU A 373 26.16 10.86 -9.40
C LEU A 373 27.00 9.85 -10.18
N SER A 374 28.30 9.81 -9.90
CA SER A 374 29.16 8.74 -10.41
C SER A 374 28.73 7.40 -9.82
N ALA A 375 28.75 6.34 -10.63
CA ALA A 375 28.59 4.98 -10.12
C ALA A 375 29.56 4.75 -8.96
N THR A 376 29.02 4.27 -7.83
CA THR A 376 29.85 3.76 -6.74
C THR A 376 30.34 2.38 -7.10
N ALA A 377 31.47 1.95 -6.54
CA ALA A 377 31.87 0.55 -6.66
C ALA A 377 30.75 -0.36 -6.11
N ASP A 378 30.53 -1.51 -6.75
CA ASP A 378 29.54 -2.48 -6.29
C ASP A 378 29.75 -2.75 -4.79
N PRO A 379 28.70 -2.69 -3.95
CA PRO A 379 28.83 -3.10 -2.56
C PRO A 379 29.37 -4.53 -2.55
N CYS A 380 30.46 -4.73 -1.79
CA CYS A 380 31.25 -5.96 -1.78
C CYS A 380 30.37 -7.23 -1.79
N GLU A 381 30.80 -8.30 -2.47
CA GLU A 381 30.14 -9.64 -2.51
C GLU A 381 29.79 -10.27 -1.13
N ALA A 382 30.18 -9.61 -0.03
CA ALA A 382 29.98 -10.03 1.35
C ALA A 382 29.06 -9.06 2.12
N ALA A 383 27.96 -8.60 1.52
CA ALA A 383 26.91 -7.92 2.28
C ALA A 383 26.41 -8.85 3.40
N MET A 384 26.78 -8.56 4.65
CA MET A 384 26.26 -9.23 5.83
C MET A 384 25.09 -8.41 6.37
N SER A 385 24.04 -9.08 6.86
CA SER A 385 22.83 -8.48 7.45
C SER A 385 23.05 -7.71 8.76
N ASN A 386 24.30 -7.41 9.12
CA ASN A 386 24.64 -6.67 10.32
C ASN A 386 24.96 -5.21 9.96
N PRO A 387 24.48 -4.22 10.73
CA PRO A 387 24.87 -2.83 10.53
C PRO A 387 26.41 -2.72 10.63
N VAL A 388 27.03 -2.18 9.59
CA VAL A 388 28.49 -1.95 9.53
C VAL A 388 28.92 -0.88 10.55
N PHE A 389 27.98 -0.04 10.97
CA PHE A 389 28.17 1.00 11.98
C PHE A 389 26.85 1.31 12.69
N TYR A 390 26.92 1.55 14.01
CA TYR A 390 25.80 1.93 14.85
C TYR A 390 26.22 3.11 15.75
N GLU A 391 25.43 4.16 15.75
CA GLU A 391 25.62 5.34 16.60
C GLU A 391 24.28 5.67 17.27
N ASP A 392 24.27 5.62 18.60
CA ASP A 392 23.11 5.97 19.43
C ASP A 392 23.33 7.24 20.24
N TRP A 393 24.50 7.89 20.10
CA TRP A 393 24.90 9.11 20.78
C TRP A 393 25.05 9.01 22.30
N GLU A 394 24.83 7.83 22.89
CA GLU A 394 24.92 7.59 24.33
C GLU A 394 26.37 7.63 24.82
N SER A 395 27.33 7.49 23.89
CA SER A 395 28.77 7.62 24.15
C SER A 395 29.31 9.03 23.87
N GLY A 396 28.44 9.99 23.56
CA GLY A 396 28.81 11.34 23.17
C GLY A 396 29.05 11.50 21.67
N ILE A 397 29.57 12.68 21.25
CA ILE A 397 29.72 13.03 19.82
C ILE A 397 30.89 12.30 19.15
N GLY A 398 31.73 11.62 19.94
CA GLY A 398 32.87 10.85 19.44
C GLY A 398 33.77 11.66 18.50
N SER A 399 34.03 11.06 17.32
CA SER A 399 34.85 11.64 16.26
C SER A 399 34.03 12.38 15.20
N TRP A 400 32.72 12.57 15.41
CA TRP A 400 31.88 13.33 14.49
C TRP A 400 32.27 14.81 14.51
N VAL A 401 32.28 15.42 13.34
CA VAL A 401 32.70 16.81 13.16
C VAL A 401 31.48 17.68 12.87
N ALA A 402 31.14 18.57 13.81
CA ALA A 402 30.15 19.60 13.61
C ALA A 402 30.80 20.87 13.05
N THR A 403 30.30 21.35 11.90
CA THR A 403 30.76 22.59 11.27
C THR A 403 29.59 23.45 10.82
N GLU A 404 29.77 24.76 10.85
CA GLU A 404 28.83 25.74 10.29
C GLU A 404 29.42 26.39 9.04
N ILE A 405 28.60 26.53 8.00
CA ILE A 405 28.96 27.15 6.74
C ILE A 405 27.94 28.27 6.47
N PRO A 406 28.17 29.48 7.01
CA PRO A 406 27.26 30.60 6.81
C PRO A 406 27.34 31.15 5.40
N VAL A 407 26.21 31.57 4.84
CA VAL A 407 26.19 32.30 3.56
C VAL A 407 26.75 33.72 3.74
N ASN A 408 26.50 34.35 4.88
CA ASN A 408 27.08 35.64 5.26
C ASN A 408 27.75 35.56 6.65
N PRO A 409 29.07 35.32 6.73
CA PRO A 409 29.78 35.19 8.00
C PRO A 409 29.74 36.44 8.88
N GLY A 410 29.56 37.63 8.30
CA GLY A 410 29.62 38.91 9.04
C GLY A 410 28.39 39.17 9.91
N SER A 411 27.25 38.58 9.56
CA SER A 411 26.01 38.66 10.36
C SER A 411 25.69 37.36 11.09
N TRP A 412 26.32 36.24 10.73
CA TRP A 412 25.97 34.91 11.23
C TRP A 412 26.07 34.81 12.75
N GLU A 413 25.01 34.30 13.36
CA GLU A 413 25.01 33.93 14.77
C GLU A 413 25.45 32.46 14.91
N PRO A 414 26.62 32.19 15.53
CA PRO A 414 27.18 30.86 15.61
C PRO A 414 26.26 29.86 16.27
N ARG A 415 26.07 28.70 15.64
CA ARG A 415 25.28 27.59 16.14
C ARG A 415 25.70 26.30 15.46
N ASN A 416 25.66 25.18 16.19
CA ASN A 416 26.13 23.88 15.70
C ASN A 416 25.21 22.76 16.18
N TRP A 417 25.45 21.57 15.64
CA TRP A 417 24.95 20.32 16.20
C TRP A 417 25.47 20.14 17.63
N THR A 418 24.57 19.81 18.55
CA THR A 418 24.86 19.65 19.98
C THR A 418 24.14 18.44 20.54
N LEU A 419 24.73 17.77 21.52
CA LEU A 419 24.06 16.70 22.25
C LEU A 419 23.12 17.26 23.30
N VAL A 420 21.92 16.68 23.35
CA VAL A 420 20.87 17.01 24.30
C VAL A 420 20.43 15.76 25.05
N ASN A 421 20.20 15.90 26.35
CA ASN A 421 19.79 14.80 27.24
C ASN A 421 18.33 14.97 27.70
N ASN A 422 17.61 15.93 27.13
CA ASN A 422 16.20 16.20 27.40
C ASN A 422 15.42 15.98 26.10
N LEU A 423 15.27 14.71 25.75
CA LEU A 423 14.59 14.31 24.52
C LEU A 423 13.06 14.57 24.65
N PRO A 424 12.37 14.83 23.52
CA PRO A 424 10.93 14.97 23.51
C PRO A 424 10.21 13.79 24.18
N ASP A 425 9.05 14.06 24.76
CA ASP A 425 8.18 13.07 25.42
C ASP A 425 8.81 12.34 26.62
N GLY A 426 9.85 12.90 27.23
CA GLY A 426 10.50 12.34 28.41
C GLY A 426 11.30 11.06 28.13
N ARG A 427 11.71 10.86 26.87
CA ARG A 427 12.54 9.71 26.48
C ARG A 427 13.91 9.76 27.19
N PRO A 428 14.39 8.64 27.75
CA PRO A 428 15.74 8.56 28.31
C PRO A 428 16.78 8.55 27.19
N GLY A 429 18.00 8.98 27.50
CA GLY A 429 19.15 8.93 26.58
C GLY A 429 19.63 10.30 26.09
N GLN A 430 20.48 10.26 25.08
CA GLN A 430 21.05 11.41 24.39
C GLN A 430 20.57 11.46 22.95
N GLY A 431 20.55 12.65 22.36
CA GLY A 431 20.30 12.83 20.94
C GLY A 431 21.05 14.06 20.45
N ILE A 432 21.38 14.09 19.16
CA ILE A 432 22.06 15.22 18.55
C ILE A 432 21.05 16.14 17.85
N PHE A 433 21.15 17.43 18.09
CA PHE A 433 20.21 18.45 17.62
C PHE A 433 20.95 19.70 17.19
N ALA A 434 20.50 20.31 16.09
CA ALA A 434 20.94 21.61 15.64
C ALA A 434 19.78 22.61 15.68
N PRO A 435 19.93 23.78 16.35
CA PRO A 435 18.87 24.75 16.46
C PRO A 435 18.62 25.45 15.12
N ASN A 436 17.34 25.58 14.74
CA ASN A 436 16.89 26.38 13.60
C ASN A 436 16.04 27.59 14.09
N PRO A 437 16.67 28.59 14.72
CA PRO A 437 15.95 29.74 15.25
C PRO A 437 15.52 30.69 14.11
N VAL A 438 14.40 31.37 14.30
CA VAL A 438 13.97 32.46 13.42
C VAL A 438 14.75 33.73 13.81
N ASN A 439 15.99 33.80 13.32
CA ASN A 439 16.89 34.93 13.53
C ASN A 439 17.11 35.71 12.23
N GLY A 440 17.53 36.98 12.36
CA GLY A 440 17.78 37.86 11.22
C GLY A 440 16.54 38.62 10.76
N ASP A 441 16.75 39.55 9.82
CA ASP A 441 15.72 40.47 9.32
C ASP A 441 15.61 40.46 7.79
N CYS A 442 16.31 39.54 7.14
CA CYS A 442 16.38 39.42 5.68
C CYS A 442 16.86 40.70 4.97
N ASN A 443 17.54 41.60 5.68
CA ASN A 443 18.02 42.88 5.16
C ASN A 443 19.50 43.11 5.50
N ILE A 444 19.82 43.30 6.80
CA ILE A 444 21.19 43.50 7.28
C ILE A 444 21.72 42.32 8.10
N SER A 445 20.84 41.47 8.62
CA SER A 445 21.18 40.25 9.32
C SER A 445 20.62 39.05 8.58
N LEU A 446 21.49 38.40 7.80
CA LEU A 446 21.19 37.18 7.06
C LEU A 446 21.68 35.97 7.86
N GLN A 447 20.76 35.10 8.27
CA GLN A 447 20.98 33.94 9.13
C GLN A 447 20.80 32.62 8.37
N ASN A 448 21.06 32.60 7.06
CA ASN A 448 21.03 31.42 6.22
C ASN A 448 22.44 30.81 6.06
N GLY A 449 22.52 29.49 6.13
CA GLY A 449 23.78 28.72 6.14
C GLY A 449 23.51 27.23 6.29
N ILE A 450 24.56 26.43 6.29
CA ILE A 450 24.50 24.98 6.50
C ILE A 450 25.08 24.65 7.87
N LEU A 451 24.34 23.87 8.65
CA LEU A 451 24.87 23.19 9.85
C LEU A 451 25.19 21.75 9.44
N ARG A 452 26.47 21.43 9.28
CA ARG A 452 26.94 20.13 8.81
C ARG A 452 27.44 19.30 9.98
N LEU A 453 26.98 18.05 10.05
CA LEU A 453 27.49 17.01 10.94
C LEU A 453 28.11 15.93 10.04
N GLU A 454 29.42 15.75 10.16
CA GLU A 454 30.20 14.84 9.31
C GLU A 454 30.62 13.62 10.13
N SER A 455 30.37 12.42 9.61
CA SER A 455 30.74 11.17 10.28
C SER A 455 32.26 10.99 10.29
N PRO A 456 32.80 10.26 11.27
CA PRO A 456 34.14 9.69 11.11
C PRO A 456 34.18 8.75 9.90
N GLU A 457 35.39 8.40 9.48
CA GLU A 457 35.60 7.31 8.53
C GLU A 457 35.03 6.01 9.14
N ILE A 458 34.05 5.40 8.46
CA ILE A 458 33.44 4.15 8.85
C ILE A 458 34.15 3.05 8.05
N THR A 459 34.97 2.25 8.74
CA THR A 459 35.82 1.20 8.15
C THR A 459 35.31 -0.19 8.44
#